data_AF-A0A9P0MZE9-F1
#
_entry.id   AF-A0A9P0MZE9-F1
#
_cell.length_a   1.000
_cell.length_b   1.000
_cell.length_c   1.000
_cell.angle_alpha   90.00
_cell.angle_beta   90.00
_cell.angle_gamma   90.00
#
_symmetry.space_group_name_H-M   'P 1'
#
loop_
_entity.id
_entity.type
_entity.pdbx_description
1 polymer ?
#
loop_
_entity_poly.entity_id
_entity_poly.type
_entity_poly.pdbx_seq_one_letter_code
_entity_poly.pdbx_strand_id
1 'polypeptide(L)'
;MGEKVEDHASDVEMNNSEITFDNLTILKEFGNIVNLVRNEDFLETVPKAKLKRVKWMPMFNCLKQGILDEMIQELSSMWEYENMPQKLDVLEKQKEKFMDMDPDKVLWRPQLGDVKAQLKANDVANLKKQKVLLESLAKEYEARVNRIKKILIAKRGYLKALQLDIQKYQRRNEDLITKINDKLDNHHNLIKTNLADKIDIEDVNWKEKDMEINEINSS
;
A
#
# COMPACT_ATOMS: atom_id res chain seq x y z
N MET A 1 -32.03 24.30 -32.82
CA MET A 1 -31.91 23.11 -33.69
C MET A 1 -31.22 22.05 -32.85
N GLY A 2 -31.86 21.05 -32.28
CA GLY A 2 -33.07 20.36 -32.72
C GLY A 2 -32.68 19.11 -33.50
N GLU A 3 -31.95 18.20 -32.86
CA GLU A 3 -31.82 16.82 -33.34
C GLU A 3 -32.04 15.91 -32.12
N LYS A 4 -33.30 15.52 -31.94
CA LYS A 4 -33.70 14.41 -31.09
C LYS A 4 -33.31 13.16 -31.86
N VAL A 5 -32.21 12.53 -31.50
CA VAL A 5 -31.95 11.15 -31.90
C VAL A 5 -32.80 10.29 -30.97
N GLU A 6 -33.91 9.80 -31.51
CA GLU A 6 -34.68 8.71 -30.91
C GLU A 6 -33.76 7.50 -30.80
N ASP A 7 -33.20 7.31 -29.61
CA ASP A 7 -32.53 6.10 -29.19
C ASP A 7 -33.60 5.01 -29.03
N HIS A 8 -34.07 4.47 -30.16
CA HIS A 8 -34.70 3.16 -30.21
C HIS A 8 -33.60 2.10 -29.98
N ALA A 9 -33.05 2.09 -28.76
CA ALA A 9 -32.42 0.91 -28.21
C ALA A 9 -33.54 -0.12 -28.06
N SER A 10 -33.68 -0.99 -29.06
CA SER A 10 -34.42 -2.22 -28.85
C SER A 10 -33.73 -2.93 -27.70
N ASP A 11 -34.34 -2.88 -26.52
CA ASP A 11 -34.08 -3.83 -25.45
C ASP A 11 -34.27 -5.21 -26.09
N VAL A 12 -33.17 -5.80 -26.52
CA VAL A 12 -33.11 -7.23 -26.77
C VAL A 12 -33.29 -7.82 -25.38
N GLU A 13 -34.54 -8.12 -25.03
CA GLU A 13 -34.89 -8.98 -23.91
C GLU A 13 -34.17 -10.32 -24.14
N MET A 14 -32.89 -10.38 -23.74
CA MET A 14 -32.20 -11.63 -23.50
C MET A 14 -32.82 -12.21 -22.25
N ASN A 15 -33.97 -12.86 -22.44
CA ASN A 15 -34.42 -13.89 -21.53
C ASN A 15 -33.29 -14.91 -21.48
N ASN A 16 -32.49 -14.84 -20.42
CA ASN A 16 -31.56 -15.89 -20.03
C ASN A 16 -32.40 -17.12 -19.69
N SER A 17 -32.87 -17.83 -20.72
CA SER A 17 -33.24 -19.21 -20.56
C SER A 17 -32.02 -19.90 -19.97
N GLU A 18 -32.21 -20.56 -18.84
CA GLU A 18 -31.24 -21.30 -18.03
C GLU A 18 -30.73 -22.53 -18.81
N ILE A 19 -30.28 -22.34 -20.05
CA ILE A 19 -29.75 -23.38 -20.91
C ILE A 19 -28.28 -23.45 -20.56
N THR A 20 -27.95 -24.36 -19.65
CA THR A 20 -26.58 -24.83 -19.48
C THR A 20 -26.13 -25.42 -20.82
N PHE A 21 -25.26 -24.70 -21.53
CA PHE A 21 -24.61 -25.15 -22.75
C PHE A 21 -23.64 -26.28 -22.40
N ASP A 22 -24.18 -27.50 -22.28
CA ASP A 22 -23.42 -28.71 -22.00
C ASP A 22 -23.17 -29.45 -23.33
N ASN A 23 -21.90 -29.77 -23.60
CA ASN A 23 -21.50 -30.62 -24.71
C ASN A 23 -22.30 -31.91 -24.75
N LEU A 24 -22.62 -32.49 -23.59
CA LEU A 24 -23.40 -33.72 -23.53
C LEU A 24 -24.83 -33.54 -24.08
N THR A 25 -25.43 -32.36 -23.90
CA THR A 25 -26.76 -32.04 -24.43
C THR A 25 -26.71 -31.87 -25.93
N ILE A 26 -25.70 -31.19 -26.47
CA ILE A 26 -25.52 -31.03 -27.91
C ILE A 26 -25.28 -32.39 -28.60
N LEU A 27 -24.44 -33.24 -28.01
CA LEU A 27 -24.17 -34.59 -28.51
C LEU A 27 -25.41 -35.47 -28.50
N LYS A 28 -26.30 -35.34 -27.49
CA LYS A 28 -27.60 -36.02 -27.47
C LYS A 28 -28.50 -35.56 -28.61
N GLU A 29 -28.53 -34.27 -28.90
CA GLU A 29 -29.32 -33.74 -30.03
C GLU A 29 -28.80 -34.23 -31.39
N PHE A 30 -27.49 -34.41 -31.57
CA PHE A 30 -26.97 -35.08 -32.76
C PHE A 30 -27.44 -36.53 -32.89
N GLY A 31 -27.50 -37.26 -31.77
CA GLY A 31 -28.14 -38.57 -31.74
C GLY A 31 -29.61 -38.53 -32.16
N ASN A 32 -30.36 -37.50 -31.73
CA ASN A 32 -31.75 -37.31 -32.15
C ASN A 32 -31.88 -37.03 -33.66
N ILE A 33 -30.99 -36.19 -34.22
CA ILE A 33 -30.93 -35.88 -35.66
C ILE A 33 -30.65 -37.13 -36.50
N VAL A 34 -29.75 -37.99 -36.05
CA VAL A 34 -29.43 -39.24 -36.77
C VAL A 34 -30.58 -40.25 -36.68
N ASN A 35 -31.34 -40.23 -35.58
CA ASN A 35 -32.52 -41.06 -35.38
C ASN A 35 -33.80 -40.53 -36.05
N LEU A 36 -33.81 -39.28 -36.52
CA LEU A 36 -34.94 -38.68 -37.26
C LEU A 36 -35.18 -39.37 -38.60
N VAL A 37 -34.14 -39.87 -39.27
CA VAL A 37 -34.31 -40.68 -40.48
C VAL A 37 -34.63 -42.10 -40.06
N ARG A 38 -35.87 -42.54 -40.21
CA ARG A 38 -36.25 -43.89 -39.80
C ARG A 38 -35.73 -44.94 -40.77
N ASN A 39 -35.54 -46.14 -40.25
CA ASN A 39 -35.02 -47.24 -41.05
C ASN A 39 -36.06 -47.73 -42.06
N GLU A 40 -37.33 -47.64 -41.70
CA GLU A 40 -38.48 -47.97 -42.56
C GLU A 40 -38.50 -47.05 -43.79
N ASP A 41 -38.39 -45.74 -43.58
CA ASP A 41 -38.38 -44.72 -44.64
C ASP A 41 -37.20 -44.94 -45.62
N PHE A 42 -36.01 -45.25 -45.09
CA PHE A 42 -34.87 -45.58 -45.92
C PHE A 42 -35.12 -46.85 -46.76
N LEU A 43 -35.67 -47.90 -46.14
CA LEU A 43 -35.95 -49.15 -46.84
C LEU A 43 -37.00 -49.01 -47.94
N GLU A 44 -37.90 -48.03 -47.90
CA GLU A 44 -38.85 -47.76 -48.97
C GLU A 44 -38.17 -47.17 -50.22
N THR A 45 -37.08 -46.42 -50.04
CA THR A 45 -36.37 -45.72 -51.12
C THR A 45 -35.32 -46.58 -51.86
N VAL A 46 -34.78 -47.63 -51.23
CA VAL A 46 -33.71 -48.44 -51.83
C VAL A 46 -34.24 -49.40 -52.91
N PRO A 47 -33.52 -49.56 -54.05
CA PRO A 47 -33.94 -50.41 -55.15
C PRO A 47 -33.74 -51.91 -54.82
N LYS A 48 -34.72 -52.49 -54.12
CA LYS A 48 -34.72 -53.89 -53.65
C LYS A 48 -34.58 -54.93 -54.78
N ALA A 49 -35.04 -54.58 -55.99
CA ALA A 49 -35.06 -55.50 -57.13
C ALA A 49 -33.67 -55.80 -57.73
N LYS A 50 -32.69 -54.87 -57.61
CA LYS A 50 -31.39 -54.98 -58.28
C LYS A 50 -30.28 -55.60 -57.41
N LEU A 51 -30.43 -55.57 -56.09
CA LEU A 51 -29.35 -55.86 -55.14
C LEU A 51 -29.84 -56.73 -53.96
N LYS A 52 -30.40 -57.91 -54.27
CA LYS A 52 -30.96 -58.85 -53.27
C LYS A 52 -29.95 -59.38 -52.23
N ARG A 53 -28.64 -59.30 -52.49
CA ARG A 53 -27.58 -59.79 -51.58
C ARG A 53 -27.07 -58.73 -50.60
N VAL A 54 -27.47 -57.47 -50.75
CA VAL A 54 -27.01 -56.38 -49.87
C VAL A 54 -27.85 -56.35 -48.61
N LYS A 55 -27.18 -56.37 -47.46
CA LYS A 55 -27.81 -56.15 -46.15
C LYS A 55 -27.97 -54.63 -45.93
N TRP A 56 -28.98 -54.06 -46.57
CA TRP A 56 -29.26 -52.61 -46.58
C TRP A 56 -29.38 -52.00 -45.19
N MET A 57 -30.01 -52.71 -44.26
CA MET A 57 -30.24 -52.23 -42.90
C MET A 57 -28.94 -52.06 -42.10
N PRO A 58 -28.04 -53.08 -42.01
CA PRO A 58 -26.69 -52.89 -41.48
C PRO A 58 -25.89 -51.79 -42.17
N MET A 59 -25.93 -51.71 -43.51
CA MET A 59 -25.20 -50.69 -44.27
C MET A 59 -25.70 -49.27 -43.92
N PHE A 60 -27.01 -49.09 -43.79
CA PHE A 60 -27.60 -47.81 -43.40
C PHE A 60 -27.28 -47.43 -41.96
N ASN A 61 -27.29 -48.38 -41.02
CA ASN A 61 -26.88 -48.14 -39.65
C ASN A 61 -25.39 -47.75 -39.57
N CYS A 62 -24.51 -48.37 -40.36
CA CYS A 62 -23.11 -47.97 -40.45
C CYS A 62 -22.97 -46.55 -41.03
N LEU A 63 -23.74 -46.19 -42.06
CA LEU A 63 -23.72 -44.85 -42.62
C LEU A 63 -24.19 -43.79 -41.62
N LYS A 64 -25.29 -44.08 -40.90
CA LYS A 64 -25.79 -43.23 -39.81
C LYS A 64 -24.74 -43.01 -38.73
N GLN A 65 -24.09 -44.09 -38.30
CA GLN A 65 -23.04 -44.00 -37.29
C GLN A 65 -21.84 -43.21 -37.82
N GLY A 66 -21.42 -43.42 -39.07
CA GLY A 66 -20.32 -42.66 -39.68
C GLY A 66 -20.60 -41.16 -39.75
N ILE A 67 -21.81 -40.77 -40.16
CA ILE A 67 -22.24 -39.36 -40.17
C ILE A 67 -22.24 -38.79 -38.74
N LEU A 68 -22.74 -39.55 -37.76
CA LEU A 68 -22.72 -39.13 -36.36
C LEU A 68 -21.29 -38.92 -35.86
N ASP A 69 -20.39 -39.86 -36.14
CA ASP A 69 -18.99 -39.81 -35.72
C ASP A 69 -18.28 -38.59 -36.34
N GLU A 70 -18.52 -38.30 -37.63
CA GLU A 70 -18.02 -37.10 -38.30
C GLU A 70 -18.56 -35.80 -37.67
N MET A 71 -19.86 -35.74 -37.37
CA MET A 71 -20.46 -34.57 -36.70
C MET A 71 -19.86 -34.35 -35.30
N ILE A 72 -19.63 -35.42 -34.53
CA ILE A 72 -19.00 -35.37 -33.21
C ILE A 72 -17.55 -34.89 -33.35
N GLN A 73 -16.81 -35.42 -34.30
CA GLN A 73 -15.41 -35.06 -34.53
C GLN A 73 -15.25 -33.59 -34.93
N GLU A 74 -16.08 -33.11 -35.86
CA GLU A 74 -16.05 -31.72 -36.31
C GLU A 74 -16.39 -30.77 -35.17
N LEU A 75 -17.46 -31.06 -34.40
CA LEU A 75 -17.83 -30.24 -33.25
C LEU A 75 -16.73 -30.24 -32.20
N SER A 76 -16.13 -31.40 -31.89
CA SER A 76 -15.04 -31.50 -30.92
C SER A 76 -13.83 -30.68 -31.36
N SER A 77 -13.49 -30.72 -32.64
CA SER A 77 -12.40 -29.93 -33.23
C SER A 77 -12.68 -28.44 -33.14
N MET A 78 -13.91 -28.00 -33.46
CA MET A 78 -14.32 -26.60 -33.29
C MET A 78 -14.31 -26.17 -31.82
N TRP A 79 -14.73 -27.06 -30.91
CA TRP A 79 -14.79 -26.79 -29.47
C TRP A 79 -13.40 -26.53 -28.87
N GLU A 80 -12.42 -27.33 -29.29
CA GLU A 80 -11.02 -27.15 -28.93
C GLU A 80 -10.41 -25.91 -29.60
N TYR A 81 -10.65 -25.72 -30.90
CA TYR A 81 -10.15 -24.58 -31.67
C TYR A 81 -10.60 -23.24 -31.09
N GLU A 82 -11.89 -23.12 -30.76
CA GLU A 82 -12.47 -21.93 -30.13
C GLU A 82 -12.14 -21.80 -28.64
N ASN A 83 -11.41 -22.78 -28.08
CA ASN A 83 -11.00 -22.81 -26.69
C ASN A 83 -12.19 -22.64 -25.73
N MET A 84 -13.30 -23.29 -26.09
CA MET A 84 -14.56 -23.23 -25.35
C MET A 84 -14.44 -23.63 -23.87
N PRO A 85 -13.60 -24.62 -23.47
CA PRO A 85 -13.41 -24.93 -22.06
C PRO A 85 -12.96 -23.74 -21.22
N GLN A 86 -12.01 -22.94 -21.73
CA GLN A 86 -11.54 -21.75 -21.02
C GLN A 86 -12.59 -20.64 -20.97
N LYS A 87 -13.31 -20.42 -22.07
CA LYS A 87 -14.40 -19.44 -22.12
C LYS A 87 -15.50 -19.77 -21.08
N LEU A 88 -15.86 -21.05 -20.95
CA LEU A 88 -16.84 -21.52 -19.96
C LEU A 88 -16.34 -21.36 -18.52
N ASP A 89 -15.08 -21.71 -18.23
CA ASP A 89 -14.49 -21.50 -16.90
C ASP A 89 -14.47 -20.01 -16.49
N VAL A 90 -14.18 -19.11 -17.44
CA VAL A 90 -14.28 -17.66 -17.20
C VAL A 90 -15.71 -17.24 -16.90
N LEU A 91 -16.70 -17.77 -17.62
CA LEU A 91 -18.11 -17.46 -17.38
C LEU A 91 -18.58 -17.96 -16.01
N GLU A 92 -18.18 -19.16 -15.60
CA GLU A 92 -18.55 -19.71 -14.28
C GLU A 92 -17.94 -18.88 -13.15
N LYS A 93 -16.65 -18.51 -13.26
CA LYS A 93 -16.00 -17.61 -12.29
C LYS A 93 -16.66 -16.24 -12.22
N GLN A 94 -17.14 -15.71 -13.34
CA GLN A 94 -17.90 -14.47 -13.35
C GLN A 94 -19.26 -14.65 -12.67
N LYS A 95 -19.97 -15.74 -12.96
CA LYS A 95 -21.25 -16.07 -12.32
C LYS A 95 -21.10 -16.17 -10.80
N GLU A 96 -20.13 -16.92 -10.30
CA GLU A 96 -19.82 -17.01 -8.87
C GLU A 96 -19.56 -15.63 -8.25
N LYS A 97 -18.72 -14.82 -8.90
CA LYS A 97 -18.35 -13.47 -8.42
C LYS A 97 -19.55 -12.52 -8.30
N PHE A 98 -20.56 -12.70 -9.14
CA PHE A 98 -21.74 -11.82 -9.20
C PHE A 98 -22.98 -12.43 -8.56
N MET A 99 -22.91 -13.66 -8.04
CA MET A 99 -24.03 -14.38 -7.44
C MET A 99 -24.60 -13.69 -6.18
N ASP A 100 -23.75 -13.04 -5.40
CA ASP A 100 -24.14 -12.34 -4.16
C ASP A 100 -24.53 -10.87 -4.38
N MET A 101 -24.61 -10.41 -5.64
CA MET A 101 -25.03 -9.03 -5.91
C MET A 101 -26.54 -8.90 -5.88
N ASP A 102 -27.00 -7.79 -5.31
CA ASP A 102 -28.41 -7.40 -5.21
C ASP A 102 -29.11 -7.52 -6.59
N PRO A 103 -30.17 -8.34 -6.72
CA PRO A 103 -30.84 -8.60 -8.01
C PRO A 103 -31.45 -7.34 -8.62
N ASP A 104 -31.78 -6.34 -7.80
CA ASP A 104 -32.34 -5.06 -8.28
C ASP A 104 -31.27 -4.11 -8.83
N LYS A 105 -29.98 -4.47 -8.68
CA LYS A 105 -28.87 -3.62 -9.09
C LYS A 105 -28.43 -3.93 -10.51
N VAL A 106 -28.80 -3.04 -11.43
CA VAL A 106 -28.29 -3.08 -12.81
C VAL A 106 -26.76 -2.87 -12.80
N LEU A 107 -26.04 -3.92 -13.18
CA LEU A 107 -24.59 -3.85 -13.33
C LEU A 107 -24.23 -3.11 -14.62
N TRP A 108 -23.26 -2.20 -14.52
CA TRP A 108 -22.74 -1.52 -15.70
C TRP A 108 -22.19 -2.53 -16.70
N ARG A 109 -22.57 -2.37 -17.97
CA ARG A 109 -22.08 -3.13 -19.11
C ARG A 109 -21.45 -2.16 -20.11
N PRO A 110 -20.34 -2.53 -20.76
CA PRO A 110 -19.79 -1.75 -21.85
C PRO A 110 -20.84 -1.52 -22.94
N GLN A 111 -21.18 -0.27 -23.23
CA GLN A 111 -22.06 0.09 -24.34
C GLN A 111 -21.23 0.26 -25.61
N LEU A 112 -21.74 -0.24 -26.75
CA LEU A 112 -21.10 -0.04 -28.05
C LEU A 112 -21.02 1.46 -28.36
N GLY A 113 -19.85 1.96 -28.75
CA GLY A 113 -19.64 3.37 -29.12
C GLY A 113 -19.17 4.28 -27.97
N ASP A 114 -19.32 3.90 -26.70
CA ASP A 114 -18.81 4.69 -25.56
C ASP A 114 -17.41 4.24 -25.12
N VAL A 115 -16.45 4.31 -26.04
CA VAL A 115 -15.04 3.97 -25.78
C VAL A 115 -14.47 4.80 -24.64
N LYS A 116 -14.93 6.05 -24.48
CA LYS A 116 -14.48 6.95 -23.42
C LYS A 116 -14.90 6.46 -22.03
N ALA A 117 -16.14 6.02 -21.85
CA ALA A 117 -16.55 5.43 -20.57
C ALA A 117 -15.85 4.11 -20.29
N GLN A 118 -15.61 3.29 -21.30
CA GLN A 118 -14.87 2.03 -21.15
C GLN A 118 -13.42 2.25 -20.71
N LEU A 119 -12.71 3.19 -21.33
CA LEU A 119 -11.34 3.56 -20.93
C LEU A 119 -11.32 4.11 -19.50
N LYS A 120 -12.26 4.99 -19.15
CA LYS A 120 -12.39 5.49 -17.78
C LYS A 120 -12.63 4.37 -16.78
N ALA A 121 -13.50 3.41 -17.09
CA ALA A 121 -13.77 2.27 -16.21
C ALA A 121 -12.51 1.41 -16.00
N ASN A 122 -11.71 1.21 -17.04
CA ASN A 122 -10.41 0.53 -16.95
C ASN A 122 -9.44 1.30 -16.04
N ASP A 123 -9.32 2.61 -16.22
CA ASP A 123 -8.41 3.46 -15.46
C ASP A 123 -8.78 3.57 -13.98
N VAL A 124 -10.06 3.47 -13.62
CA VAL A 124 -10.53 3.55 -12.23
C VAL A 124 -9.84 2.52 -11.32
N ALA A 125 -9.59 1.30 -11.80
CA ALA A 125 -8.92 0.27 -10.99
C ALA A 125 -7.45 0.65 -10.71
N ASN A 126 -6.75 1.17 -11.73
CA ASN A 126 -5.37 1.63 -11.60
C ASN A 126 -5.28 2.87 -10.70
N LEU A 127 -6.17 3.84 -10.89
CA LEU A 127 -6.25 5.05 -10.06
C LEU A 127 -6.55 4.71 -8.60
N LYS A 128 -7.42 3.73 -8.33
CA LYS A 128 -7.67 3.25 -6.96
C LYS A 128 -6.41 2.68 -6.32
N LYS A 129 -5.65 1.85 -7.05
CA LYS A 129 -4.37 1.30 -6.55
C LYS A 129 -3.35 2.41 -6.26
N GLN A 130 -3.21 3.36 -7.18
CA GLN A 130 -2.30 4.50 -7.02
C GLN A 130 -2.70 5.37 -5.82
N LYS A 131 -4.01 5.64 -5.64
CA LYS A 131 -4.53 6.38 -4.48
C LYS A 131 -4.12 5.72 -3.16
N VAL A 132 -4.35 4.41 -3.02
CA VAL A 132 -4.01 3.67 -1.80
C VAL A 132 -2.51 3.74 -1.50
N LEU A 133 -1.68 3.59 -2.53
CA LEU A 133 -0.23 3.70 -2.39
C LEU A 133 0.19 5.10 -1.91
N LEU A 134 -0.33 6.16 -2.54
CA LEU A 134 -0.02 7.55 -2.18
C LEU A 134 -0.47 7.87 -0.75
N GLU A 135 -1.65 7.39 -0.33
CA GLU A 135 -2.13 7.54 1.04
C GLU A 135 -1.23 6.84 2.06
N SER A 136 -0.71 5.64 1.74
CA SER A 136 0.24 4.95 2.62
C SER A 136 1.57 5.70 2.75
N LEU A 137 2.10 6.23 1.65
CA LEU A 137 3.33 7.02 1.62
C LEU A 137 3.17 8.32 2.42
N ALA A 138 2.05 9.02 2.25
CA ALA A 138 1.75 10.24 3.00
C ALA A 138 1.75 9.97 4.51
N LYS A 139 1.08 8.89 4.96
CA LYS A 139 1.06 8.48 6.37
C LYS A 139 2.46 8.15 6.91
N GLU A 140 3.29 7.48 6.11
CA GLU A 140 4.67 7.17 6.49
C GLU A 140 5.50 8.44 6.69
N TYR A 141 5.41 9.39 5.75
CA TYR A 141 6.11 10.67 5.84
C TYR A 141 5.64 11.51 7.03
N GLU A 142 4.33 11.58 7.29
CA GLU A 142 3.80 12.26 8.47
C GLU A 142 4.34 11.65 9.77
N ALA A 143 4.39 10.31 9.87
CA ALA A 143 4.95 9.63 11.02
C ALA A 143 6.45 9.97 11.20
N ARG A 144 7.22 10.01 10.10
CA ARG A 144 8.64 10.38 10.13
C ARG A 144 8.86 11.82 10.56
N VAL A 145 8.08 12.76 10.02
CA VAL A 145 8.13 14.18 10.40
C VAL A 145 7.82 14.36 11.88
N ASN A 146 6.78 13.66 12.38
CA ASN A 146 6.42 13.72 13.80
C ASN A 146 7.52 13.18 14.72
N ARG A 147 8.24 12.11 14.33
CA ARG A 147 9.40 11.64 15.09
C ARG A 147 10.51 12.69 15.12
N ILE A 148 10.85 13.28 13.97
CA ILE A 148 11.89 14.31 13.89
C ILE A 148 11.51 15.53 14.73
N LYS A 149 10.25 15.95 14.70
CA LYS A 149 9.74 17.07 15.51
C LYS A 149 9.91 16.82 17.01
N LYS A 150 9.62 15.60 17.49
CA LYS A 150 9.86 15.23 18.89
C LYS A 150 11.34 15.31 19.27
N ILE A 151 12.22 14.80 18.41
CA ILE A 151 13.68 14.88 18.63
C ILE A 151 14.14 16.34 18.69
N LEU A 152 13.67 17.18 17.76
CA LEU A 152 14.03 18.59 17.71
C LEU A 152 13.59 19.34 18.99
N ILE A 153 12.39 19.07 19.49
CA ILE A 153 11.90 19.65 20.76
C ILE A 153 12.80 19.23 21.92
N ALA A 154 13.17 17.95 22.02
CA ALA A 154 14.06 17.45 23.06
C ALA A 154 15.45 18.12 23.00
N LYS A 155 16.04 18.23 21.80
CA LYS A 155 17.33 18.91 21.59
C LYS A 155 17.25 20.39 21.97
N ARG A 156 16.15 21.08 21.62
CA ARG A 156 15.92 22.48 22.01
C ARG A 156 15.78 22.64 23.52
N GLY A 157 15.14 21.70 24.20
CA GLY A 157 15.04 21.68 25.66
C GLY A 157 16.41 21.53 26.33
N TYR A 158 17.21 20.58 25.84
CA TYR A 158 18.58 20.38 26.33
C TYR A 158 19.47 21.61 26.13
N LEU A 159 19.40 22.25 24.97
CA LEU A 159 20.15 23.48 24.69
C LEU A 159 19.78 24.61 25.66
N LYS A 160 18.50 24.78 25.97
CA LYS A 160 18.04 25.78 26.96
C LYS A 160 18.59 25.48 28.35
N ALA A 161 18.61 24.21 28.77
CA ALA A 161 19.18 23.82 30.06
C ALA A 161 20.68 24.18 30.13
N LEU A 162 21.45 23.84 29.11
CA LEU A 162 22.87 24.22 29.02
C LEU A 162 23.07 25.75 29.06
N GLN A 163 22.20 26.51 28.39
CA GLN A 163 22.27 27.97 28.40
C GLN A 163 22.07 28.53 29.82
N LEU A 164 21.12 27.97 30.59
CA LEU A 164 20.90 28.35 31.98
C LEU A 164 22.09 27.99 32.88
N ASP A 165 22.69 26.82 32.69
CA ASP A 165 23.87 26.41 33.44
C ASP A 165 25.06 27.34 33.15
N ILE A 166 25.30 27.70 31.89
CA ILE A 166 26.34 28.67 31.51
C ILE A 166 26.12 30.01 32.22
N GLN A 167 24.89 30.53 32.19
CA GLN A 167 24.56 31.80 32.88
C GLN A 167 24.78 31.70 34.39
N LYS A 168 24.46 30.56 35.01
CA LYS A 168 24.71 30.31 36.44
C LYS A 168 26.21 30.34 36.76
N TYR A 169 27.04 29.70 35.94
CA TYR A 169 28.50 29.72 36.13
C TYR A 169 29.10 31.11 35.89
N GLN A 170 28.59 31.86 34.91
CA GLN A 170 29.01 33.24 34.66
C GLN A 170 28.76 34.14 35.88
N ARG A 171 27.53 34.14 36.43
CA ARG A 171 27.21 34.91 37.65
C ARG A 171 28.09 34.53 38.83
N ARG A 172 28.31 33.22 39.05
CA ARG A 172 29.18 32.75 40.14
C ARG A 172 30.63 33.21 39.95
N ASN A 173 31.10 33.29 38.72
CA ASN A 173 32.44 33.78 38.42
C ASN A 173 32.54 35.28 38.66
N GLU A 174 31.54 36.06 38.26
CA GLU A 174 31.43 37.49 38.57
C GLU A 174 31.46 37.73 40.08
N ASP A 175 30.67 36.98 40.86
CA ASP A 175 30.67 37.07 42.33
C ASP A 175 32.05 36.78 42.95
N LEU A 176 32.79 35.79 42.40
CA LEU A 176 34.13 35.46 42.86
C LEU A 176 35.13 36.57 42.53
N ILE A 177 35.06 37.14 41.33
CA ILE A 177 35.90 38.26 40.91
C ILE A 177 35.66 39.47 41.82
N THR A 178 34.41 39.81 42.12
CA THR A 178 34.07 40.89 43.06
C THR A 178 34.67 40.63 44.44
N LYS A 179 34.50 39.42 44.99
CA LYS A 179 35.08 39.06 46.31
C LYS A 179 36.61 39.12 46.33
N ILE A 180 37.27 38.77 45.22
CA ILE A 180 38.73 38.89 45.09
C ILE A 180 39.14 40.36 45.10
N ASN A 181 38.45 41.21 44.34
CA ASN A 181 38.71 42.65 44.32
C ASN A 181 38.50 43.28 45.69
N ASP A 182 37.40 42.96 46.38
CA ASP A 182 37.13 43.45 47.74
C ASP A 182 38.25 43.04 48.71
N LYS A 183 38.76 41.81 48.59
CA LYS A 183 39.92 41.37 49.39
C LYS A 183 41.19 42.13 49.05
N LEU A 184 41.48 42.34 47.77
CA LEU A 184 42.65 43.10 47.32
C LEU A 184 42.61 44.54 47.86
N ASP A 185 41.45 45.19 47.79
CA ASP A 185 41.25 46.54 48.33
C ASP A 185 41.42 46.58 49.84
N ASN A 186 40.86 45.60 50.56
CA ASN A 186 41.06 45.47 52.01
C ASN A 186 42.53 45.25 52.38
N HIS A 187 43.26 44.39 51.65
CA HIS A 187 44.69 44.19 51.88
C HIS A 187 45.50 45.46 51.61
N HIS A 188 45.20 46.19 50.53
CA HIS A 188 45.84 47.46 50.22
C HIS A 188 45.60 48.51 51.31
N ASN A 189 44.36 48.59 51.80
CA ASN A 189 44.00 49.49 52.90
C ASN A 189 44.70 49.07 54.21
N LEU A 190 44.81 47.77 54.50
CA LEU A 190 45.54 47.26 55.67
C LEU A 190 47.03 47.62 55.62
N ILE A 191 47.68 47.49 54.46
CA ILE A 191 49.08 47.91 54.26
C ILE A 191 49.23 49.42 54.50
N LYS A 192 48.27 50.23 54.02
CA LYS A 192 48.26 51.67 54.27
C LYS A 192 48.08 52.02 55.75
N THR A 193 47.26 51.28 56.50
CA THR A 193 47.01 51.53 57.93
C THR A 193 48.07 50.94 58.85
N ASN A 194 48.74 49.84 58.44
CA ASN A 194 49.84 49.22 59.19
C ASN A 194 51.22 49.77 58.84
N LEU A 195 51.30 50.84 58.04
CA LEU A 195 52.48 51.72 58.01
C LEU A 195 52.49 52.59 59.29
N ALA A 196 52.46 51.93 60.45
CA ALA A 196 53.03 52.48 61.67
C ALA A 196 54.55 52.27 61.52
N ASP A 197 55.24 53.38 61.32
CA ASP A 197 56.69 53.55 61.24
C ASP A 197 57.42 52.58 60.29
N LYS A 198 57.77 53.08 59.10
CA LYS A 198 59.02 52.66 58.48
C LYS A 198 60.15 53.06 59.44
N ILE A 199 60.51 52.17 60.35
CA ILE A 199 61.74 52.32 61.12
C ILE A 199 62.86 52.17 60.09
N ASP A 200 63.55 53.28 59.81
CA ASP A 200 64.82 53.22 59.12
C ASP A 200 65.82 52.54 60.06
N ILE A 201 66.32 51.38 59.66
CA ILE A 201 67.22 50.57 60.50
C ILE A 201 68.54 51.33 60.74
N GLU A 202 68.85 52.33 59.91
CA GLU A 202 70.04 53.18 60.05
C GLU A 202 69.90 54.26 61.16
N ASP A 203 68.69 54.59 61.61
CA ASP A 203 68.43 55.63 62.63
C ASP A 203 68.27 55.07 64.06
N VAL A 204 68.40 53.75 64.25
CA VAL A 204 68.31 53.14 65.58
C VAL A 204 69.64 53.29 66.32
N ASN A 205 69.75 54.35 67.13
CA ASN A 205 70.88 54.55 68.04
C ASN A 205 70.72 53.63 69.26
N TRP A 206 71.26 52.42 69.17
CA TRP A 206 71.31 51.46 70.27
C TRP A 206 72.22 51.97 71.39
N LYS A 207 71.65 52.64 72.41
CA LYS A 207 72.40 52.98 73.62
C LYS A 207 72.43 51.78 74.55
N GLU A 208 73.64 51.44 75.00
CA GLU A 208 74.02 50.31 75.87
C GLU A 208 73.26 50.18 77.20
N LYS A 209 72.36 51.12 77.53
CA LYS A 209 71.59 51.16 78.78
C LYS A 209 70.39 50.19 78.82
N ASP A 210 70.01 49.63 77.67
CA ASP A 210 68.90 48.67 77.56
C ASP A 210 69.35 47.20 77.71
N MET A 211 70.64 46.95 78.00
CA MET A 211 71.21 45.62 78.24
C MET A 211 71.63 45.36 79.70
N GLU A 212 71.24 46.20 80.66
CA GLU A 212 71.53 45.94 82.08
C GLU A 212 70.47 45.03 82.73
N ILE A 213 70.92 43.82 83.07
CA ILE A 213 70.27 42.75 83.81
C ILE A 213 70.03 43.20 85.25
N ASN A 214 68.77 43.21 85.73
CA ASN A 214 68.50 43.30 87.16
C ASN A 214 68.35 41.90 87.76
N GLU A 215 69.43 41.46 88.41
CA GLU A 215 69.47 40.40 89.40
C GLU A 215 68.39 40.62 90.48
N ILE A 216 67.56 39.60 90.73
CA ILE A 216 66.75 39.53 91.95
C ILE A 216 67.41 38.52 92.88
N ASN A 217 68.16 39.01 93.87
CA ASN A 217 68.60 38.22 95.02
C ASN A 217 67.97 38.78 96.32
N SER A 218 67.12 37.93 96.91
CA SER A 218 67.03 37.56 98.34
C SER A 218 66.78 38.63 99.43
N SER A 219 65.65 38.46 100.12
CA SER A 219 65.56 38.50 101.60
C SER A 219 64.50 37.52 102.07
#